data_AF-A0A940ZWA7-F1
#
_entry.id   AF-A0A940ZWA7-F1
#
_cell.length_a   1.000
_cell.length_b   1.000
_cell.length_c   1.000
_cell.angle_alpha   90.00
_cell.angle_beta   90.00
_cell.angle_gamma   90.00
#
_symmetry.space_group_name_H-M   'P 1'
#
loop_
_entity.id
_entity.type
_entity.pdbx_description
1 polymer ?
#
loop_
_entity_poly.entity_id
_entity_poly.type
_entity_poly.pdbx_seq_one_letter_code
_entity_poly.pdbx_strand_id
1 'polypeptide(L)'
;MRTRLTVLALAVSMCGGITMAQERPESRRPRPEPPGGQGPPPQAYEDCRGKQAGDAVQHTTREGVVAATCVDTPQGLAARPNQPPGARPDGRPPQAGPAPGPRPGDTEKRYSIEQAVSDQAQLHTIAFNGLAFLTGDFGSDTFLPPGKVSDYFGFQYMRDIDAKERGHNTSFLTRIAQNMLAILSESQKAQLLSLAKAQENDIRQFAEKRLPLITAFRQNLQGDLPAGSTGLDKHAVMQYSADLYVLDGLLAFQRAQVMGGVIRNLTAPQTAALAGLKFGDSRTWPDIPEQLDKRSMSHEVNVAVMTYASEMFSWYAGSLEADTYFCPERHGMYFGGFGMKTAPAMGKQDYAISTSLTGDSGEAFLATLTDTQRRHVTGLIDQQRRDLDEIVRIRRAIATELRRFLTGESADKGKVLALSKRYGELDGEMSYLYATAFANVGKTLTAQQKEKLARMRTSSPSDPKGPFLYSTPIHTPKIENTDFLFGVRR
;
A
#
# COMPACT_ATOMS: atom_id res chain seq x y z
N MET A 1 39.93 -7.56 -46.41
CA MET A 1 39.63 -8.82 -47.15
C MET A 1 38.16 -9.14 -46.93
N ARG A 2 37.40 -9.21 -48.03
CA ARG A 2 35.95 -9.41 -48.05
C ARG A 2 35.65 -10.91 -48.06
N THR A 3 34.74 -11.37 -47.22
CA THR A 3 34.09 -12.68 -47.39
C THR A 3 32.59 -12.47 -47.44
N ARG A 4 32.02 -12.73 -48.62
CA ARG A 4 30.59 -12.81 -48.88
C ARG A 4 30.08 -14.16 -48.36
N LEU A 5 28.88 -14.19 -47.80
CA LEU A 5 28.02 -15.37 -47.86
C LEU A 5 26.61 -14.91 -48.24
N THR A 6 26.11 -15.50 -49.32
CA THR A 6 24.78 -15.31 -49.88
C THR A 6 24.06 -16.66 -49.81
N VAL A 7 22.74 -16.62 -49.99
CA VAL A 7 21.77 -17.68 -50.33
C VAL A 7 21.37 -18.60 -49.16
N LEU A 8 20.11 -18.99 -48.94
CA LEU A 8 19.01 -19.26 -49.86
C LEU A 8 17.66 -19.32 -49.10
N ALA A 9 16.61 -18.77 -49.71
CA ALA A 9 15.22 -19.00 -49.31
C ALA A 9 14.66 -20.24 -50.03
N LEU A 10 13.81 -21.03 -49.36
CA LEU A 10 12.88 -21.94 -50.03
C LEU A 10 11.61 -22.11 -49.18
N ALA A 11 10.48 -21.80 -49.81
CA ALA A 11 9.14 -22.21 -49.45
C ALA A 11 8.78 -23.49 -50.23
N VAL A 12 7.76 -24.25 -49.77
CA VAL A 12 6.63 -24.84 -50.56
C VAL A 12 5.98 -26.07 -49.86
N SER A 13 4.65 -26.14 -50.02
CA SER A 13 3.69 -27.27 -49.93
C SER A 13 3.25 -27.77 -48.56
N MET A 14 1.98 -27.71 -48.12
CA MET A 14 0.68 -28.16 -48.70
C MET A 14 0.58 -29.66 -49.07
N CYS A 15 -0.17 -30.39 -48.25
CA CYS A 15 -1.05 -31.56 -48.49
C CYS A 15 -1.48 -32.04 -47.08
N GLY A 16 -2.68 -32.52 -46.77
CA GLY A 16 -3.91 -32.84 -47.48
C GLY A 16 -4.87 -33.39 -46.42
N GLY A 17 -6.17 -33.18 -46.60
CA GLY A 17 -7.19 -33.57 -45.62
C GLY A 17 -7.43 -35.08 -45.53
N ILE A 18 -7.90 -35.52 -44.36
CA ILE A 18 -8.70 -36.74 -44.21
C ILE A 18 -9.90 -36.39 -43.34
N THR A 19 -11.06 -36.36 -43.97
CA THR A 19 -12.39 -36.49 -43.38
C THR A 19 -12.62 -37.94 -42.95
N MET A 20 -12.98 -38.18 -41.69
CA MET A 20 -13.68 -39.39 -41.25
C MET A 20 -14.80 -38.95 -40.31
N ALA A 21 -16.02 -39.33 -40.69
CA ALA A 21 -17.26 -39.03 -40.00
C ALA A 21 -17.60 -40.13 -38.99
N GLN A 22 -18.15 -39.67 -37.86
CA GLN A 22 -19.23 -40.25 -37.06
C GLN A 22 -19.10 -41.70 -36.54
N GLU A 23 -18.96 -41.80 -35.21
CA GLU A 23 -19.91 -42.55 -34.39
C GLU A 23 -20.25 -41.72 -33.13
N ARG A 24 -21.55 -41.53 -32.88
CA ARG A 24 -22.11 -40.90 -31.66
C ARG A 24 -22.26 -41.97 -30.58
N PRO A 25 -21.98 -41.62 -29.31
CA PRO A 25 -22.87 -42.03 -28.23
C PRO A 25 -23.33 -40.84 -27.38
N GLU A 26 -24.66 -40.82 -27.20
CA GLU A 26 -25.48 -40.27 -26.13
C GLU A 26 -24.96 -39.14 -25.23
N SER A 27 -25.71 -38.05 -25.31
CA SER A 27 -25.67 -36.85 -24.50
C SER A 27 -25.83 -37.10 -23.00
N ARG A 28 -24.79 -36.81 -22.22
CA ARG A 28 -24.94 -36.30 -20.85
C ARG A 28 -24.83 -34.78 -20.89
N ARG A 29 -25.93 -34.10 -20.53
CA ARG A 29 -26.03 -32.64 -20.47
C ARG A 29 -24.92 -32.05 -19.59
N PRO A 30 -24.13 -31.09 -20.07
CA PRO A 30 -23.25 -30.30 -19.22
C PRO A 30 -24.10 -29.49 -18.24
N ARG A 31 -23.71 -29.46 -16.96
CA ARG A 31 -24.21 -28.47 -16.01
C ARG A 31 -23.76 -27.07 -16.49
N PRO A 32 -24.62 -26.04 -16.45
CA PRO A 32 -24.18 -24.70 -16.78
C PRO A 32 -23.13 -24.24 -15.78
N GLU A 33 -21.99 -23.78 -16.29
CA GLU A 33 -21.04 -22.98 -15.52
C GLU A 33 -21.73 -21.69 -15.02
N PRO A 34 -21.36 -21.16 -13.84
CA PRO A 34 -21.86 -19.86 -13.39
C PRO A 34 -21.33 -18.79 -14.35
N PRO A 35 -22.15 -17.86 -14.86
CA PRO A 35 -21.67 -16.85 -15.78
C PRO A 35 -20.70 -15.91 -15.05
N GLY A 36 -19.49 -15.82 -15.60
CA GLY A 36 -18.50 -14.81 -15.25
C GLY A 36 -19.05 -13.39 -15.45
N GLY A 37 -18.43 -12.44 -14.74
CA GLY A 37 -18.83 -11.05 -14.63
C GLY A 37 -19.26 -10.45 -15.98
N GLN A 38 -20.57 -10.34 -16.18
CA GLN A 38 -21.14 -9.58 -17.27
C GLN A 38 -20.87 -8.11 -16.97
N GLY A 39 -20.13 -7.44 -17.86
CA GLY A 39 -20.11 -5.98 -17.89
C GLY A 39 -21.52 -5.40 -18.04
N PRO A 40 -21.67 -4.07 -17.96
CA PRO A 40 -22.97 -3.41 -18.10
C PRO A 40 -23.76 -3.93 -19.30
N PRO A 41 -25.09 -4.08 -19.21
CA PRO A 41 -25.91 -4.51 -20.34
C PRO A 41 -25.79 -3.50 -21.50
N PRO A 42 -25.96 -3.92 -22.76
CA PRO A 42 -25.85 -3.01 -23.92
C PRO A 42 -26.67 -1.73 -23.79
N GLN A 43 -27.87 -1.82 -23.19
CA GLN A 43 -28.75 -0.68 -22.94
C GLN A 43 -28.11 0.40 -22.06
N ALA A 44 -27.23 0.02 -21.12
CA ALA A 44 -26.56 0.98 -20.26
C ALA A 44 -25.60 1.91 -21.06
N TYR A 45 -24.98 1.40 -22.12
CA TYR A 45 -24.15 2.22 -23.01
C TYR A 45 -25.00 3.11 -23.92
N GLU A 46 -26.12 2.59 -24.41
CA GLU A 46 -27.08 3.36 -25.22
C GLU A 46 -27.64 4.56 -24.46
N ASP A 47 -28.01 4.36 -23.19
CA ASP A 47 -28.59 5.42 -22.35
C ASP A 47 -27.60 6.57 -22.08
N CYS A 48 -26.30 6.32 -22.22
CA CYS A 48 -25.22 7.30 -22.07
C CYS A 48 -24.61 7.75 -23.41
N ARG A 49 -25.17 7.38 -24.56
CA ARG A 49 -24.66 7.80 -25.87
C ARG A 49 -24.80 9.32 -26.03
N GLY A 50 -23.68 9.99 -26.30
CA GLY A 50 -23.62 11.44 -26.48
C GLY A 50 -23.69 12.24 -25.16
N LYS A 51 -23.56 11.57 -24.02
CA LYS A 51 -23.47 12.17 -22.68
C LYS A 51 -22.02 12.22 -22.19
N GLN A 52 -21.79 12.96 -21.10
CA GLN A 52 -20.51 13.01 -20.39
C GLN A 52 -20.59 12.22 -19.08
N ALA A 53 -19.43 11.80 -18.55
CA ALA A 53 -19.37 11.19 -17.23
C ALA A 53 -19.92 12.16 -16.17
N GLY A 54 -20.82 11.67 -15.33
CA GLY A 54 -21.56 12.47 -14.34
C GLY A 54 -22.95 12.94 -14.80
N ASP A 55 -23.30 12.82 -16.09
CA ASP A 55 -24.64 13.17 -16.56
C ASP A 55 -25.70 12.24 -15.97
N ALA A 56 -26.82 12.82 -15.54
CA ALA A 56 -27.98 12.08 -15.05
C ALA A 56 -28.81 11.54 -16.23
N VAL A 57 -29.14 10.25 -16.17
CA VAL A 57 -29.94 9.52 -17.17
C VAL A 57 -30.99 8.64 -16.49
N GLN A 58 -31.95 8.15 -17.26
CA GLN A 58 -32.91 7.14 -16.81
C GLN A 58 -32.52 5.81 -17.45
N HIS A 59 -32.29 4.78 -16.63
CA HIS A 59 -31.91 3.46 -17.11
C HIS A 59 -33.03 2.45 -16.87
N THR A 60 -33.37 1.67 -17.90
CA THR A 60 -34.39 0.62 -17.77
C THR A 60 -33.75 -0.67 -17.26
N THR A 61 -34.10 -1.05 -16.04
CA THR A 61 -33.71 -2.34 -15.44
C THR A 61 -34.85 -3.35 -15.54
N ARG A 62 -34.61 -4.60 -15.12
CA ARG A 62 -35.68 -5.61 -14.99
C ARG A 62 -36.75 -5.22 -13.97
N GLU A 63 -36.47 -4.30 -13.06
CA GLU A 63 -37.35 -3.86 -11.98
C GLU A 63 -38.10 -2.55 -12.31
N GLY A 64 -37.80 -1.93 -13.47
CA GLY A 64 -38.38 -0.67 -13.91
C GLY A 64 -37.33 0.36 -14.33
N VAL A 65 -37.81 1.55 -14.69
CA VAL A 65 -36.98 2.70 -15.04
C VAL A 65 -36.46 3.34 -13.75
N VAL A 66 -35.15 3.49 -13.62
CA VAL A 66 -34.48 4.06 -12.44
C VAL A 66 -33.55 5.20 -12.82
N ALA A 67 -33.35 6.14 -11.89
CA ALA A 67 -32.34 7.18 -12.05
C ALA A 67 -30.94 6.56 -12.02
N ALA A 68 -30.11 6.95 -12.98
CA ALA A 68 -28.75 6.47 -13.17
C ALA A 68 -27.82 7.63 -13.50
N THR A 69 -26.53 7.40 -13.36
CA THR A 69 -25.48 8.36 -13.73
C THR A 69 -24.51 7.69 -14.69
N CYS A 70 -24.13 8.42 -15.74
CA CYS A 70 -23.13 7.95 -16.70
C CYS A 70 -21.75 7.88 -16.05
N VAL A 71 -21.11 6.72 -16.10
CA VAL A 71 -19.77 6.48 -15.52
C VAL A 71 -18.85 5.85 -16.56
N ASP A 72 -17.55 6.14 -16.46
CA ASP A 72 -16.54 5.54 -17.32
C ASP A 72 -16.36 4.06 -17.01
N THR A 73 -16.32 3.23 -18.05
CA THR A 73 -15.98 1.81 -17.97
C THR A 73 -14.92 1.47 -19.03
N PRO A 74 -14.19 0.34 -18.91
CA PRO A 74 -13.20 -0.06 -19.91
C PRO A 74 -13.76 -0.23 -21.33
N GLN A 75 -15.08 -0.38 -21.49
CA GLN A 75 -15.78 -0.54 -22.76
C GLN A 75 -16.49 0.75 -23.24
N GLY A 76 -16.40 1.85 -22.50
CA GLY A 76 -17.05 3.12 -22.82
C GLY A 76 -17.97 3.63 -21.70
N LEU A 77 -18.64 4.76 -21.95
CA LEU A 77 -19.52 5.39 -20.96
C LEU A 77 -20.82 4.59 -20.81
N ALA A 78 -21.17 4.20 -19.58
CA ALA A 78 -22.37 3.40 -19.29
C ALA A 78 -23.19 3.95 -18.12
N ALA A 79 -24.51 3.79 -18.18
CA ALA A 79 -25.44 4.20 -17.13
C ALA A 79 -25.33 3.25 -15.93
N ARG A 80 -25.02 3.81 -14.75
CA ARG A 80 -25.01 3.09 -13.48
C ARG A 80 -26.17 3.55 -12.61
N PRO A 81 -27.09 2.65 -12.20
CA PRO A 81 -28.17 3.01 -11.27
C PRO A 81 -27.66 3.65 -9.98
N ASN A 82 -28.32 4.72 -9.54
CA ASN A 82 -27.90 5.49 -8.36
C ASN A 82 -28.25 4.80 -7.02
N GLN A 83 -29.05 3.74 -7.07
CA GLN A 83 -29.41 2.89 -5.93
C GLN A 83 -29.32 1.42 -6.33
N PRO A 84 -28.94 0.52 -5.39
CA PRO A 84 -28.93 -0.92 -5.66
C PRO A 84 -30.35 -1.46 -5.93
N PRO A 85 -30.50 -2.48 -6.79
CA PRO A 85 -31.80 -3.10 -7.08
C PRO A 85 -32.46 -3.60 -5.78
N GLY A 86 -33.74 -3.26 -5.57
CA GLY A 86 -34.53 -3.71 -4.41
C GLY A 86 -34.94 -2.67 -3.35
N ALA A 87 -34.54 -1.39 -3.45
CA ALA A 87 -35.07 -0.35 -2.58
C ALA A 87 -36.48 0.10 -3.05
N ARG A 88 -37.53 -0.26 -2.30
CA ARG A 88 -38.92 0.12 -2.64
C ARG A 88 -39.19 1.62 -2.41
N PRO A 89 -40.07 2.27 -3.21
CA PRO A 89 -40.27 3.72 -3.18
C PRO A 89 -41.38 4.21 -2.24
N ASP A 90 -41.76 3.43 -1.21
CA ASP A 90 -42.93 3.79 -0.38
C ASP A 90 -42.52 4.22 1.03
N GLY A 91 -42.42 5.54 1.22
CA GLY A 91 -42.07 6.22 2.46
C GLY A 91 -43.14 6.10 3.57
N ARG A 92 -43.16 4.98 4.28
CA ARG A 92 -43.82 4.87 5.60
C ARG A 92 -42.81 4.55 6.70
N PRO A 93 -42.73 5.35 7.78
CA PRO A 93 -41.85 5.05 8.91
C PRO A 93 -42.48 4.00 9.83
N PRO A 94 -41.79 2.91 10.21
CA PRO A 94 -42.23 2.03 11.28
C PRO A 94 -41.82 2.58 12.65
N GLN A 95 -42.75 2.42 13.59
CA GLN A 95 -42.69 2.90 14.97
C GLN A 95 -41.49 2.37 15.78
N ALA A 96 -41.05 3.21 16.72
CA ALA A 96 -39.94 2.97 17.63
C ALA A 96 -40.20 1.79 18.58
N GLY A 97 -39.38 0.74 18.43
CA GLY A 97 -39.11 -0.28 19.44
C GLY A 97 -37.62 -0.31 19.78
N PRO A 98 -37.20 -0.87 20.93
CA PRO A 98 -35.82 -0.79 21.40
C PRO A 98 -34.87 -1.51 20.44
N ALA A 99 -33.77 -0.82 20.09
CA ALA A 99 -32.85 -1.17 19.02
C ALA A 99 -32.27 -2.60 19.16
N PRO A 100 -32.52 -3.50 18.20
CA PRO A 100 -31.66 -4.65 17.97
C PRO A 100 -30.33 -4.13 17.41
N GLY A 101 -29.22 -4.65 17.93
CA GLY A 101 -27.86 -4.28 17.48
C GLY A 101 -27.68 -4.40 15.95
N PRO A 102 -26.69 -3.70 15.38
CA PRO A 102 -26.52 -3.62 13.94
C PRO A 102 -26.35 -5.00 13.32
N ARG A 103 -27.19 -5.31 12.32
CA ARG A 103 -27.07 -6.52 11.49
C ARG A 103 -25.86 -6.37 10.54
N PRO A 104 -25.14 -7.46 10.22
CA PRO A 104 -24.07 -7.43 9.25
C PRO A 104 -24.69 -7.32 7.85
N GLY A 105 -24.53 -6.17 7.20
CA GLY A 105 -25.09 -5.94 5.86
C GLY A 105 -24.90 -4.53 5.31
N ASP A 106 -24.73 -3.51 6.15
CA ASP A 106 -24.34 -2.17 5.71
C ASP A 106 -22.81 -2.05 5.68
N THR A 107 -22.18 -2.44 4.56
CA THR A 107 -20.77 -2.14 4.31
C THR A 107 -20.62 -0.68 3.87
N GLU A 108 -20.83 0.25 4.81
CA GLU A 108 -19.98 1.43 4.85
C GLU A 108 -18.53 0.93 4.85
N LYS A 109 -17.64 1.50 4.01
CA LYS A 109 -16.21 1.14 4.00
C LYS A 109 -15.61 1.47 5.37
N ARG A 110 -15.71 0.55 6.32
CA ARG A 110 -15.12 0.68 7.65
C ARG A 110 -13.66 0.27 7.54
N TYR A 111 -12.78 1.25 7.36
CA TYR A 111 -11.36 1.05 7.61
C TYR A 111 -11.20 0.69 9.08
N SER A 112 -10.64 -0.48 9.34
CA SER A 112 -10.43 -0.98 10.69
C SER A 112 -9.23 -1.93 10.72
N ILE A 113 -8.72 -2.22 11.92
CA ILE A 113 -7.61 -3.16 12.04
C ILE A 113 -8.06 -4.58 11.67
N GLU A 114 -9.29 -4.96 12.00
CA GLU A 114 -9.89 -6.24 11.65
C GLU A 114 -10.00 -6.41 10.13
N GLN A 115 -10.41 -5.35 9.43
CA GLN A 115 -10.42 -5.34 7.97
C GLN A 115 -9.00 -5.41 7.41
N ALA A 116 -8.04 -4.68 7.99
CA ALA A 116 -6.67 -4.64 7.52
C ALA A 116 -5.94 -6.00 7.64
N VAL A 117 -6.22 -6.77 8.70
CA VAL A 117 -5.64 -8.12 8.91
C VAL A 117 -6.49 -9.25 8.32
N SER A 118 -7.65 -8.93 7.71
CA SER A 118 -8.51 -9.94 7.11
C SER A 118 -7.81 -10.69 5.96
N ASP A 119 -8.16 -11.97 5.79
CA ASP A 119 -7.59 -12.85 4.78
C ASP A 119 -7.62 -12.23 3.37
N GLN A 120 -8.71 -11.58 3.00
CA GLN A 120 -8.86 -10.91 1.70
C GLN A 120 -7.93 -9.71 1.54
N ALA A 121 -7.87 -8.83 2.54
CA ALA A 121 -7.00 -7.64 2.50
C ALA A 121 -5.52 -8.04 2.42
N GLN A 122 -5.14 -9.05 3.21
CA GLN A 122 -3.79 -9.60 3.21
C GLN A 122 -3.47 -10.33 1.89
N LEU A 123 -4.40 -11.13 1.36
CA LEU A 123 -4.20 -11.83 0.09
C LEU A 123 -3.95 -10.88 -1.06
N HIS A 124 -4.79 -9.86 -1.22
CA HIS A 124 -4.62 -8.86 -2.28
C HIS A 124 -3.29 -8.12 -2.16
N THR A 125 -2.90 -7.77 -0.94
CA THR A 125 -1.65 -7.07 -0.67
C THR A 125 -0.42 -7.92 -0.98
N ILE A 126 -0.40 -9.17 -0.51
CA ILE A 126 0.69 -10.10 -0.78
C ILE A 126 0.78 -10.39 -2.28
N ALA A 127 -0.36 -10.63 -2.93
CA ALA A 127 -0.44 -10.85 -4.37
C ALA A 127 0.09 -9.64 -5.16
N PHE A 128 -0.29 -8.43 -4.75
CA PHE A 128 0.21 -7.18 -5.33
C PHE A 128 1.72 -7.02 -5.18
N ASN A 129 2.27 -7.32 -4.01
CA ASN A 129 3.71 -7.36 -3.78
C ASN A 129 4.40 -8.45 -4.62
N GLY A 130 3.78 -9.61 -4.79
CA GLY A 130 4.27 -10.67 -5.67
C GLY A 130 4.38 -10.21 -7.11
N LEU A 131 3.33 -9.56 -7.65
CA LEU A 131 3.35 -8.95 -8.97
C LEU A 131 4.48 -7.92 -9.08
N ALA A 132 4.55 -6.99 -8.13
CA ALA A 132 5.52 -5.90 -8.15
C ALA A 132 6.96 -6.42 -8.10
N PHE A 133 7.23 -7.43 -7.28
CA PHE A 133 8.55 -8.03 -7.14
C PHE A 133 8.96 -8.81 -8.38
N LEU A 134 8.07 -9.68 -8.89
CA LEU A 134 8.35 -10.52 -10.06
C LEU A 134 8.54 -9.73 -11.36
N THR A 135 7.95 -8.53 -11.46
CA THR A 135 8.02 -7.67 -12.65
C THR A 135 8.93 -6.46 -12.49
N GLY A 136 9.34 -6.14 -11.26
CA GLY A 136 10.17 -4.99 -10.94
C GLY A 136 11.66 -5.31 -10.87
N ASP A 137 12.42 -4.32 -10.40
CA ASP A 137 13.86 -4.38 -10.20
C ASP A 137 14.25 -3.95 -8.78
N PHE A 138 15.56 -4.01 -8.49
CA PHE A 138 16.11 -3.58 -7.21
C PHE A 138 15.65 -2.17 -6.82
N GLY A 139 15.72 -1.22 -7.75
CA GLY A 139 15.34 0.17 -7.51
C GLY A 139 13.88 0.29 -7.05
N SER A 140 12.97 -0.38 -7.74
CA SER A 140 11.55 -0.40 -7.42
C SER A 140 11.25 -0.93 -6.01
N ASP A 141 12.04 -1.88 -5.52
CA ASP A 141 11.87 -2.48 -4.19
C ASP A 141 12.34 -1.57 -3.06
N THR A 142 13.27 -0.68 -3.35
CA THR A 142 13.81 0.24 -2.34
C THR A 142 12.84 1.36 -1.97
N PHE A 143 11.77 1.55 -2.75
CA PHE A 143 10.83 2.65 -2.60
C PHE A 143 10.29 2.75 -1.17
N LEU A 144 10.46 3.92 -0.56
CA LEU A 144 10.02 4.23 0.80
C LEU A 144 9.32 5.58 0.82
N PRO A 145 7.98 5.61 0.83
CA PRO A 145 7.23 6.86 0.89
C PRO A 145 7.45 7.62 2.22
N PRO A 146 7.30 8.96 2.23
CA PRO A 146 7.21 9.74 3.46
C PRO A 146 6.14 9.19 4.42
N GLY A 147 6.38 9.32 5.73
CA GLY A 147 5.47 8.82 6.77
C GLY A 147 5.44 7.31 6.97
N LYS A 148 6.24 6.52 6.23
CA LYS A 148 6.35 5.07 6.49
C LYS A 148 7.35 4.72 7.58
N VAL A 149 8.26 5.62 7.95
CA VAL A 149 9.16 5.44 9.10
C VAL A 149 8.50 6.01 10.35
N SER A 150 8.45 5.22 11.43
CA SER A 150 7.87 5.57 12.73
C SER A 150 6.38 5.92 12.69
N ASP A 151 5.61 5.15 11.94
CA ASP A 151 4.18 5.35 11.71
C ASP A 151 3.37 4.85 12.93
N TYR A 152 3.24 5.64 13.99
CA TYR A 152 2.44 5.32 15.21
C TYR A 152 1.50 6.46 15.62
N PHE A 153 1.15 7.34 14.67
CA PHE A 153 0.56 8.65 14.96
C PHE A 153 -0.78 8.89 14.24
N GLY A 154 -1.45 7.81 13.83
CA GLY A 154 -2.83 7.86 13.32
C GLY A 154 -3.00 8.45 11.92
N PHE A 155 -1.92 8.89 11.27
CA PHE A 155 -1.99 9.55 9.97
C PHE A 155 -2.55 8.62 8.88
N GLN A 156 -2.11 7.36 8.84
CA GLN A 156 -2.61 6.37 7.89
C GLN A 156 -4.12 6.16 8.04
N TYR A 157 -4.65 6.14 9.27
CA TYR A 157 -6.09 6.01 9.52
C TYR A 157 -6.84 7.26 9.07
N MET A 158 -6.38 8.44 9.50
CA MET A 158 -6.95 9.73 9.13
C MET A 158 -7.08 9.90 7.61
N ARG A 159 -6.07 9.42 6.88
CA ARG A 159 -6.04 9.43 5.42
C ARG A 159 -7.14 8.56 4.83
N ASP A 160 -7.25 7.33 5.31
CA ASP A 160 -8.14 6.34 4.69
C ASP A 160 -9.62 6.69 4.95
N ILE A 161 -9.94 7.28 6.11
CA ILE A 161 -11.31 7.68 6.46
C ILE A 161 -11.72 9.08 5.96
N ASP A 162 -10.86 9.77 5.19
CA ASP A 162 -11.12 11.16 4.80
C ASP A 162 -12.47 11.30 4.06
N ALA A 163 -13.37 12.08 4.65
CA ALA A 163 -14.72 12.32 4.12
C ALA A 163 -14.74 13.07 2.78
N LYS A 164 -13.63 13.72 2.39
CA LYS A 164 -13.46 14.33 1.06
C LYS A 164 -12.95 13.33 0.01
N GLU A 165 -12.63 12.10 0.41
CA GLU A 165 -12.02 11.07 -0.42
C GLU A 165 -10.71 11.52 -1.09
N ARG A 166 -9.98 12.46 -0.45
CA ARG A 166 -8.69 12.98 -0.92
C ARG A 166 -7.50 12.47 -0.12
N GLY A 167 -7.71 11.53 0.79
CA GLY A 167 -6.62 10.91 1.57
C GLY A 167 -5.44 10.44 0.70
N HIS A 168 -5.72 9.75 -0.40
CA HIS A 168 -4.67 9.22 -1.28
C HIS A 168 -4.22 10.20 -2.38
N ASN A 169 -4.52 11.48 -2.21
CA ASN A 169 -4.05 12.55 -3.07
C ASN A 169 -2.68 13.08 -2.58
N THR A 170 -1.78 13.40 -3.51
CA THR A 170 -0.44 13.93 -3.18
C THR A 170 -0.44 15.24 -2.38
N SER A 171 -1.52 16.02 -2.39
CA SER A 171 -1.63 17.27 -1.61
C SER A 171 -2.15 17.07 -0.18
N PHE A 172 -2.67 15.89 0.19
CA PHE A 172 -3.31 15.66 1.50
C PHE A 172 -2.38 15.93 2.69
N LEU A 173 -1.19 15.31 2.68
CA LEU A 173 -0.16 15.50 3.72
C LEU A 173 0.26 16.97 3.78
N THR A 174 0.59 17.56 2.63
CA THR A 174 1.05 18.95 2.54
C THR A 174 0.01 19.90 3.14
N ARG A 175 -1.27 19.73 2.80
CA ARG A 175 -2.34 20.60 3.27
C ARG A 175 -2.46 20.61 4.79
N ILE A 176 -2.50 19.44 5.43
CA ILE A 176 -2.61 19.40 6.89
C ILE A 176 -1.31 19.82 7.59
N ALA A 177 -0.15 19.49 7.03
CA ALA A 177 1.13 19.93 7.57
C ALA A 177 1.26 21.46 7.55
N GLN A 178 0.92 22.13 6.44
CA GLN A 178 0.97 23.59 6.37
C GLN A 178 0.01 24.22 7.38
N ASN A 179 -1.21 23.69 7.51
CA ASN A 179 -2.17 24.18 8.52
C ASN A 179 -1.63 24.03 9.94
N MET A 180 -1.06 22.88 10.27
CA MET A 180 -0.42 22.68 11.57
C MET A 180 0.70 23.70 11.79
N LEU A 181 1.60 23.87 10.82
CA LEU A 181 2.71 24.82 10.91
C LEU A 181 2.24 26.27 11.04
N ALA A 182 1.17 26.67 10.35
CA ALA A 182 0.62 28.03 10.44
C ALA A 182 0.07 28.36 11.84
N ILE A 183 -0.38 27.34 12.58
CA ILE A 183 -0.87 27.50 13.95
C ILE A 183 0.28 27.61 14.95
N LEU A 184 1.41 26.95 14.69
CA LEU A 184 2.56 26.93 15.59
C LEU A 184 3.30 28.27 15.62
N SER A 185 3.84 28.61 16.80
CA SER A 185 4.79 29.70 16.94
C SER A 185 6.14 29.34 16.30
N GLU A 186 6.99 30.34 16.05
CA GLU A 186 8.35 30.12 15.56
C GLU A 186 9.18 29.23 16.49
N SER A 187 9.01 29.33 17.81
CA SER A 187 9.70 28.47 18.77
C SER A 187 9.21 27.02 18.75
N GLN A 188 7.93 26.78 18.46
CA GLN A 188 7.38 25.43 18.28
C GLN A 188 7.83 24.83 16.93
N LYS A 189 7.82 25.61 15.84
CA LYS A 189 8.39 25.19 14.54
C LYS A 189 9.87 24.84 14.67
N ALA A 190 10.64 25.64 15.41
CA ALA A 190 12.06 25.40 15.66
C ALA A 190 12.33 24.06 16.37
N GLN A 191 11.44 23.60 17.26
CA GLN A 191 11.55 22.29 17.90
C GLN A 191 11.40 21.14 16.89
N LEU A 192 10.42 21.22 15.98
CA LEU A 192 10.25 20.24 14.91
C LEU A 192 11.45 20.22 13.95
N LEU A 193 11.96 21.41 13.59
CA LEU A 193 13.13 21.55 12.74
C LEU A 193 14.38 20.98 13.40
N SER A 194 14.57 21.23 14.70
CA SER A 194 15.70 20.68 15.46
C SER A 194 15.63 19.16 15.52
N LEU A 195 14.43 18.59 15.73
CA LEU A 195 14.24 17.14 15.69
C LEU A 195 14.57 16.59 14.30
N ALA A 196 14.10 17.23 13.22
CA ALA A 196 14.33 16.76 11.86
C ALA A 196 15.82 16.72 11.52
N LYS A 197 16.57 17.76 11.90
CA LYS A 197 18.03 17.79 11.76
C LYS A 197 18.71 16.70 12.59
N ALA A 198 18.24 16.45 13.80
CA ALA A 198 18.78 15.38 14.65
C ALA A 198 18.50 13.98 14.09
N GLN A 199 17.36 13.77 13.45
CA GLN A 199 16.96 12.47 12.89
C GLN A 199 17.43 12.24 11.45
N GLU A 200 17.95 13.25 10.75
CA GLU A 200 18.30 13.16 9.32
C GLU A 200 19.20 11.94 9.00
N ASN A 201 20.26 11.75 9.77
CA ASN A 201 21.18 10.63 9.57
C ASN A 201 20.54 9.28 9.91
N ASP A 202 19.74 9.20 10.97
CA ASP A 202 19.07 7.97 11.39
C ASP A 202 17.98 7.56 10.39
N ILE A 203 17.26 8.52 9.82
CA ILE A 203 16.30 8.31 8.72
C ILE A 203 17.01 7.74 7.49
N ARG A 204 18.14 8.34 7.10
CA ARG A 204 18.96 7.84 5.98
C ARG A 204 19.46 6.43 6.28
N GLN A 205 20.01 6.21 7.47
CA GLN A 205 20.49 4.90 7.91
C GLN A 205 19.37 3.85 7.86
N PHE A 206 18.13 4.19 8.25
CA PHE A 206 17.00 3.27 8.14
C PHE A 206 16.74 2.84 6.69
N ALA A 207 16.74 3.79 5.75
CA ALA A 207 16.57 3.48 4.33
C ALA A 207 17.70 2.61 3.77
N GLU A 208 18.95 2.91 4.14
CA GLU A 208 20.13 2.17 3.71
C GLU A 208 20.18 0.75 4.31
N LYS A 209 19.82 0.60 5.59
CA LYS A 209 19.76 -0.70 6.26
C LYS A 209 18.74 -1.65 5.64
N ARG A 210 17.75 -1.18 4.88
CA ARG A 210 16.83 -2.06 4.12
C ARG A 210 17.50 -2.72 2.91
N LEU A 211 18.56 -2.12 2.37
CA LEU A 211 19.16 -2.56 1.09
C LEU A 211 19.74 -3.98 1.14
N PRO A 212 20.43 -4.43 2.20
CA PRO A 212 20.89 -5.82 2.29
C PRO A 212 19.76 -6.86 2.22
N LEU A 213 18.61 -6.61 2.87
CA LEU A 213 17.44 -7.49 2.78
C LEU A 213 16.91 -7.55 1.34
N ILE A 214 16.75 -6.40 0.68
CA ILE A 214 16.27 -6.31 -0.70
C ILE A 214 17.22 -7.05 -1.65
N THR A 215 18.54 -6.85 -1.49
CA THR A 215 19.56 -7.55 -2.27
C THR A 215 19.46 -9.07 -2.07
N ALA A 216 19.39 -9.55 -0.83
CA ALA A 216 19.25 -10.98 -0.55
C ALA A 216 17.95 -11.57 -1.11
N PHE A 217 16.83 -10.84 -1.01
CA PHE A 217 15.56 -11.31 -1.59
C PHE A 217 15.63 -11.39 -3.11
N ARG A 218 16.29 -10.43 -3.78
CA ARG A 218 16.53 -10.47 -5.22
C ARG A 218 17.47 -11.59 -5.65
N GLN A 219 18.55 -11.84 -4.92
CA GLN A 219 19.44 -12.98 -5.12
C GLN A 219 18.65 -14.30 -5.01
N ASN A 220 17.80 -14.43 -3.99
CA ASN A 220 16.93 -15.60 -3.81
C ASN A 220 15.93 -15.78 -4.98
N LEU A 221 15.35 -14.69 -5.46
CA LEU A 221 14.46 -14.70 -6.63
C LEU A 221 15.18 -15.18 -7.90
N GLN A 222 16.41 -14.72 -8.11
CA GLN A 222 17.22 -15.00 -9.30
C GLN A 222 17.92 -16.37 -9.23
N GLY A 223 17.97 -16.99 -8.05
CA GLY A 223 18.73 -18.22 -7.82
C GLY A 223 20.24 -17.98 -7.73
N ASP A 224 20.67 -16.73 -7.54
CA ASP A 224 22.07 -16.33 -7.36
C ASP A 224 22.46 -16.50 -5.89
N LEU A 225 22.55 -17.76 -5.45
CA LEU A 225 22.82 -18.11 -4.06
C LEU A 225 24.33 -18.13 -3.78
N PRO A 226 24.78 -17.64 -2.61
CA PRO A 226 26.17 -17.78 -2.18
C PRO A 226 26.62 -19.24 -2.12
N ALA A 227 27.89 -19.50 -2.40
CA ALA A 227 28.46 -20.83 -2.30
C ALA A 227 28.29 -21.41 -0.89
N GLY A 228 27.79 -22.64 -0.80
CA GLY A 228 27.51 -23.31 0.48
C GLY A 228 26.15 -22.98 1.09
N SER A 229 25.35 -22.10 0.48
CA SER A 229 23.98 -21.82 0.91
C SER A 229 22.98 -22.85 0.37
N THR A 230 21.92 -23.11 1.14
CA THR A 230 20.72 -23.85 0.72
C THR A 230 19.51 -22.95 0.43
N GLY A 231 19.66 -21.63 0.53
CA GLY A 231 18.59 -20.65 0.43
C GLY A 231 18.68 -19.58 1.52
N LEU A 232 17.67 -18.70 1.59
CA LEU A 232 17.58 -17.70 2.66
C LEU A 232 17.57 -18.37 4.04
N ASP A 233 18.28 -17.77 4.99
CA ASP A 233 18.26 -18.15 6.40
C ASP A 233 17.21 -17.31 7.14
N LYS A 234 16.14 -17.98 7.59
CA LYS A 234 15.02 -17.33 8.28
C LYS A 234 15.48 -16.57 9.53
N HIS A 235 16.36 -17.17 10.34
CA HIS A 235 16.80 -16.56 11.59
C HIS A 235 17.63 -15.30 11.32
N ALA A 236 18.54 -15.34 10.33
CA ALA A 236 19.34 -14.19 9.94
C ALA A 236 18.48 -13.04 9.43
N VAL A 237 17.46 -13.33 8.60
CA VAL A 237 16.49 -12.30 8.13
C VAL A 237 15.74 -11.69 9.30
N MET A 238 15.20 -12.51 10.21
CA MET A 238 14.48 -12.03 11.40
C MET A 238 15.37 -11.16 12.29
N GLN A 239 16.59 -11.61 12.58
CA GLN A 239 17.54 -10.87 13.43
C GLN A 239 17.92 -9.53 12.81
N TYR A 240 18.24 -9.50 11.51
CA TYR A 240 18.61 -8.27 10.83
C TYR A 240 17.44 -7.27 10.77
N SER A 241 16.22 -7.78 10.53
CA SER A 241 14.99 -6.96 10.57
C SER A 241 14.72 -6.43 11.99
N ALA A 242 14.96 -7.22 13.03
CA ALA A 242 14.82 -6.78 14.43
C ALA A 242 15.68 -5.53 14.73
N ASP A 243 16.96 -5.54 14.31
CA ASP A 243 17.88 -4.42 14.50
C ASP A 243 17.45 -3.17 13.73
N LEU A 244 16.90 -3.35 12.52
CA LEU A 244 16.31 -2.25 11.74
C LEU A 244 15.15 -1.59 12.48
N TYR A 245 14.24 -2.36 13.08
CA TYR A 245 13.07 -1.80 13.77
C TYR A 245 13.39 -1.20 15.14
N VAL A 246 14.52 -1.56 15.78
CA VAL A 246 15.00 -0.81 16.96
C VAL A 246 15.24 0.66 16.61
N LEU A 247 15.78 0.94 15.41
CA LEU A 247 15.96 2.31 14.92
C LEU A 247 14.61 2.99 14.63
N ASP A 248 13.65 2.27 14.02
CA ASP A 248 12.29 2.78 13.80
C ASP A 248 11.60 3.19 15.11
N GLY A 249 11.75 2.37 16.16
CA GLY A 249 11.24 2.63 17.50
C GLY A 249 11.91 3.81 18.19
N LEU A 250 13.23 3.97 18.02
CA LEU A 250 13.98 5.12 18.54
C LEU A 250 13.48 6.42 17.92
N LEU A 251 13.33 6.43 16.59
CA LEU A 251 12.82 7.57 15.84
C LEU A 251 11.39 7.92 16.28
N ALA A 252 10.51 6.91 16.48
CA ALA A 252 9.16 7.10 16.97
C ALA A 252 9.11 7.69 18.38
N PHE A 253 9.93 7.18 19.29
CA PHE A 253 10.03 7.67 20.67
C PHE A 253 10.42 9.16 20.72
N GLN A 254 11.50 9.53 20.03
CA GLN A 254 11.97 10.91 19.97
C GLN A 254 10.93 11.85 19.35
N ARG A 255 10.25 11.39 18.28
CA ARG A 255 9.18 12.14 17.63
C ARG A 255 8.02 12.40 18.59
N ALA A 256 7.53 11.36 19.26
CA ALA A 256 6.46 11.46 20.24
C ALA A 256 6.83 12.41 21.40
N GLN A 257 8.07 12.36 21.89
CA GLN A 257 8.55 13.22 22.96
C GLN A 257 8.48 14.71 22.59
N VAL A 258 8.99 15.08 21.41
CA VAL A 258 8.99 16.46 20.93
C VAL A 258 7.57 16.93 20.57
N MET A 259 6.84 16.14 19.77
CA MET A 259 5.47 16.49 19.38
C MET A 259 4.54 16.63 20.58
N GLY A 260 4.64 15.72 21.56
CA GLY A 260 3.86 15.79 22.79
C GLY A 260 4.23 17.03 23.61
N GLY A 261 5.51 17.38 23.67
CA GLY A 261 5.98 18.63 24.29
C GLY A 261 5.40 19.88 23.63
N VAL A 262 5.34 19.92 22.29
CA VAL A 262 4.71 21.02 21.53
C VAL A 262 3.21 21.09 21.81
N ILE A 263 2.50 19.96 21.71
CA ILE A 263 1.06 19.86 21.92
C ILE A 263 0.65 20.38 23.32
N ARG A 264 1.37 19.97 24.37
CA ARG A 264 1.05 20.39 25.75
C ARG A 264 1.27 21.88 26.01
N ASN A 265 2.08 22.53 25.18
CA ASN A 265 2.39 23.96 25.27
C ASN A 265 1.65 24.79 24.21
N LEU A 266 0.59 24.24 23.60
CA LEU A 266 -0.30 25.03 22.76
C LEU A 266 -1.04 26.07 23.60
N THR A 267 -1.06 27.30 23.12
CA THR A 267 -1.85 28.37 23.72
C THR A 267 -3.34 28.20 23.42
N ALA A 268 -4.22 28.82 24.20
CA ALA A 268 -5.66 28.73 23.97
C ALA A 268 -6.08 29.14 22.53
N PRO A 269 -5.53 30.20 21.91
CA PRO A 269 -5.80 30.50 20.49
C PRO A 269 -5.37 29.40 19.53
N GLN A 270 -4.23 28.74 19.78
CA GLN A 270 -3.74 27.64 18.94
C GLN A 270 -4.63 26.40 19.06
N THR A 271 -5.04 26.06 20.29
CA THR A 271 -6.00 24.98 20.53
C THR A 271 -7.33 25.25 19.82
N ALA A 272 -7.83 26.49 19.88
CA ALA A 272 -9.05 26.89 19.20
C ALA A 272 -8.91 26.80 17.66
N ALA A 273 -7.77 27.21 17.10
CA ALA A 273 -7.50 27.08 15.67
C ALA A 273 -7.45 25.61 15.23
N LEU A 274 -6.79 24.73 16.00
CA LEU A 274 -6.76 23.29 15.71
C LEU A 274 -8.13 22.65 15.77
N ALA A 275 -8.99 23.06 16.71
CA ALA A 275 -10.35 22.54 16.79
C ALA A 275 -11.20 22.85 15.54
N GLY A 276 -10.81 23.84 14.74
CA GLY A 276 -11.41 24.13 13.43
C GLY A 276 -11.05 23.11 12.34
N LEU A 277 -9.94 22.38 12.50
CA LEU A 277 -9.48 21.33 11.59
C LEU A 277 -10.05 19.98 12.06
N LYS A 278 -10.99 19.41 11.32
CA LYS A 278 -11.62 18.15 11.70
C LYS A 278 -10.75 16.94 11.31
N PHE A 279 -10.58 16.01 12.24
CA PHE A 279 -9.96 14.71 11.98
C PHE A 279 -10.81 13.91 10.98
N GLY A 280 -10.19 13.40 9.92
CA GLY A 280 -10.88 12.64 8.88
C GLY A 280 -11.81 13.46 7.98
N ASP A 281 -11.75 14.79 7.99
CA ASP A 281 -12.49 15.63 7.04
C ASP A 281 -11.65 16.79 6.51
N SER A 282 -10.92 16.52 5.42
CA SER A 282 -10.05 17.49 4.77
C SER A 282 -10.78 18.63 4.06
N ARG A 283 -12.12 18.66 4.05
CA ARG A 283 -12.87 19.86 3.61
C ARG A 283 -12.67 21.03 4.57
N THR A 284 -12.41 20.74 5.84
CA THR A 284 -12.24 21.75 6.89
C THR A 284 -10.85 22.38 6.94
N TRP A 285 -9.87 21.83 6.24
CA TRP A 285 -8.50 22.33 6.27
C TRP A 285 -8.33 23.37 5.17
N PRO A 286 -8.12 24.67 5.42
CA PRO A 286 -7.96 25.62 4.34
C PRO A 286 -6.73 25.30 3.48
N ASP A 287 -6.76 25.69 2.21
CA ASP A 287 -5.57 25.69 1.36
C ASP A 287 -4.80 26.98 1.62
N ILE A 288 -3.55 26.87 2.08
CA ILE A 288 -2.76 28.00 2.55
C ILE A 288 -1.33 27.96 2.00
N PRO A 289 -0.64 29.11 1.91
CA PRO A 289 0.74 29.17 1.44
C PRO A 289 1.69 28.33 2.29
N GLU A 290 2.86 28.05 1.72
CA GLU A 290 3.94 27.36 2.43
C GLU A 290 4.44 28.17 3.64
N GLN A 291 4.64 27.48 4.77
CA GLN A 291 5.00 28.07 6.06
C GLN A 291 6.50 28.00 6.40
N LEU A 292 7.31 27.32 5.57
CA LEU A 292 8.74 27.10 5.81
C LEU A 292 9.58 27.57 4.63
N ASP A 293 10.72 28.20 4.91
CA ASP A 293 11.72 28.49 3.88
C ASP A 293 12.58 27.24 3.59
N LYS A 294 12.21 26.51 2.53
CA LYS A 294 12.93 25.33 2.04
C LYS A 294 14.40 25.59 1.73
N ARG A 295 14.79 26.82 1.39
CA ARG A 295 16.19 27.14 1.00
C ARG A 295 17.17 27.02 2.17
N SER A 296 16.65 27.02 3.40
CA SER A 296 17.43 26.97 4.63
C SER A 296 17.72 25.54 5.15
N MET A 297 17.25 24.49 4.44
CA MET A 297 17.35 23.11 4.91
C MET A 297 17.53 22.10 3.77
N SER A 298 18.03 20.90 4.10
CA SER A 298 18.07 19.79 3.15
C SER A 298 16.66 19.31 2.79
N HIS A 299 16.56 18.58 1.68
CA HIS A 299 15.28 17.99 1.26
C HIS A 299 14.74 17.01 2.31
N GLU A 300 15.61 16.19 2.89
CA GLU A 300 15.28 15.21 3.92
C GLU A 300 14.74 15.88 5.18
N VAL A 301 15.37 16.96 5.64
CA VAL A 301 14.88 17.75 6.77
C VAL A 301 13.51 18.36 6.46
N ASN A 302 13.31 18.89 5.24
CA ASN A 302 12.01 19.41 4.85
C ASN A 302 10.91 18.33 4.88
N VAL A 303 11.16 17.16 4.29
CA VAL A 303 10.20 16.04 4.30
C VAL A 303 9.90 15.57 5.72
N ALA A 304 10.93 15.50 6.57
CA ALA A 304 10.77 15.12 7.97
C ALA A 304 9.89 16.12 8.74
N VAL A 305 10.12 17.44 8.63
CA VAL A 305 9.28 18.44 9.30
C VAL A 305 7.83 18.38 8.81
N MET A 306 7.60 18.24 7.51
CA MET A 306 6.26 18.11 6.95
C MET A 306 5.55 16.85 7.47
N THR A 307 6.30 15.74 7.56
CA THR A 307 5.79 14.49 8.15
C THR A 307 5.41 14.71 9.62
N TYR A 308 6.30 15.28 10.44
CA TYR A 308 6.01 15.51 11.86
C TYR A 308 4.83 16.45 12.07
N ALA A 309 4.71 17.52 11.28
CA ALA A 309 3.58 18.44 11.38
C ALA A 309 2.25 17.75 11.05
N SER A 310 2.22 16.93 9.98
CA SER A 310 1.01 16.19 9.61
C SER A 310 0.62 15.11 10.64
N GLU A 311 1.61 14.38 11.15
CA GLU A 311 1.42 13.33 12.15
C GLU A 311 1.07 13.90 13.53
N MET A 312 1.65 15.04 13.90
CA MET A 312 1.33 15.72 15.15
C MET A 312 -0.16 16.10 15.20
N PHE A 313 -0.72 16.58 14.09
CA PHE A 313 -2.15 16.84 14.00
C PHE A 313 -2.96 15.54 14.13
N SER A 314 -2.64 14.50 13.36
CA SER A 314 -3.40 13.25 13.41
C SER A 314 -3.30 12.56 14.76
N TRP A 315 -2.19 12.70 15.47
CA TRP A 315 -2.00 12.16 16.81
C TRP A 315 -2.77 12.93 17.88
N TYR A 316 -2.74 14.27 17.79
CA TYR A 316 -3.49 15.17 18.67
C TYR A 316 -5.00 14.97 18.53
N ALA A 317 -5.51 14.98 17.29
CA ALA A 317 -6.94 14.93 17.01
C ALA A 317 -7.49 13.48 16.92
N GLY A 318 -6.60 12.50 16.79
CA GLY A 318 -6.94 11.08 16.67
C GLY A 318 -7.01 10.34 18.00
N SER A 319 -7.08 9.02 17.90
CA SER A 319 -7.26 8.09 19.02
C SER A 319 -6.18 7.01 19.04
N LEU A 320 -6.12 6.24 20.13
CA LEU A 320 -5.27 5.06 20.22
C LEU A 320 -5.60 4.03 19.12
N GLU A 321 -6.87 3.91 18.72
CA GLU A 321 -7.31 3.06 17.62
C GLU A 321 -6.71 3.53 16.29
N ALA A 322 -6.72 4.85 16.03
CA ALA A 322 -6.08 5.42 14.85
C ALA A 322 -4.56 5.16 14.86
N ASP A 323 -3.90 5.35 16.00
CA ASP A 323 -2.46 5.11 16.16
C ASP A 323 -2.08 3.63 15.99
N THR A 324 -2.98 2.73 16.36
CA THR A 324 -2.81 1.27 16.21
C THR A 324 -3.06 0.83 14.77
N TYR A 325 -3.89 1.53 14.01
CA TYR A 325 -4.22 1.16 12.64
C TYR A 325 -3.00 1.21 11.71
N PHE A 326 -2.97 0.28 10.75
CA PHE A 326 -2.07 0.28 9.61
C PHE A 326 -2.83 -0.15 8.36
N CYS A 327 -2.38 0.29 7.19
CA CYS A 327 -2.88 -0.26 5.94
C CYS A 327 -2.31 -1.67 5.71
N PRO A 328 -3.03 -2.58 5.04
CA PRO A 328 -2.56 -3.95 4.79
C PRO A 328 -1.13 -4.03 4.23
N GLU A 329 -0.73 -3.08 3.37
CA GLU A 329 0.58 -3.02 2.72
C GLU A 329 1.74 -2.60 3.63
N ARG A 330 1.49 -2.42 4.94
CA ARG A 330 2.49 -1.95 5.89
C ARG A 330 3.69 -2.90 6.04
N HIS A 331 3.45 -4.20 5.93
CA HIS A 331 4.47 -5.23 6.19
C HIS A 331 5.15 -5.69 4.91
N GLY A 332 6.39 -6.14 5.04
CA GLY A 332 7.15 -6.63 3.89
C GLY A 332 7.37 -5.56 2.83
N MET A 333 7.80 -4.36 3.21
CA MET A 333 8.05 -3.24 2.30
C MET A 333 9.32 -3.40 1.45
N TYR A 334 9.63 -4.62 1.01
CA TYR A 334 10.86 -5.00 0.29
C TYR A 334 10.58 -5.53 -1.12
N PHE A 335 9.33 -5.52 -1.55
CA PHE A 335 8.84 -6.24 -2.74
C PHE A 335 8.25 -5.31 -3.81
N GLY A 336 8.55 -4.01 -3.72
CA GLY A 336 8.27 -3.05 -4.79
C GLY A 336 6.81 -2.63 -4.97
N GLY A 337 5.88 -3.07 -4.11
CA GLY A 337 4.48 -2.66 -4.16
C GLY A 337 4.30 -1.15 -4.05
N PHE A 338 4.99 -0.50 -3.11
CA PHE A 338 4.99 0.97 -3.03
C PHE A 338 5.64 1.63 -4.24
N GLY A 339 6.70 1.05 -4.82
CA GLY A 339 7.27 1.54 -6.07
C GLY A 339 6.24 1.52 -7.20
N MET A 340 5.52 0.40 -7.36
CA MET A 340 4.49 0.25 -8.38
C MET A 340 3.28 1.17 -8.17
N LYS A 341 2.90 1.42 -6.90
CA LYS A 341 1.76 2.26 -6.52
C LYS A 341 2.07 3.75 -6.55
N THR A 342 3.26 4.15 -6.11
CA THR A 342 3.59 5.54 -5.79
C THR A 342 4.50 6.19 -6.82
N ALA A 343 5.34 5.44 -7.55
CA ALA A 343 6.16 6.03 -8.62
C ALA A 343 5.33 6.80 -9.67
N PRO A 344 4.16 6.33 -10.12
CA PRO A 344 3.33 7.09 -11.06
C PRO A 344 2.81 8.43 -10.53
N ALA A 345 2.74 8.60 -9.20
CA ALA A 345 2.28 9.81 -8.53
C ALA A 345 3.41 10.82 -8.27
N MET A 346 4.67 10.40 -8.38
CA MET A 346 5.81 11.24 -8.05
C MET A 346 5.89 12.50 -8.90
N GLY A 347 6.20 13.62 -8.26
CA GLY A 347 6.34 14.94 -8.91
C GLY A 347 5.02 15.52 -9.44
N LYS A 348 3.89 14.81 -9.30
CA LYS A 348 2.58 15.27 -9.78
C LYS A 348 1.78 15.87 -8.63
N GLN A 349 1.40 17.13 -8.80
CA GLN A 349 0.44 17.79 -7.91
C GLN A 349 -0.95 17.20 -8.13
N ASP A 350 -1.71 17.10 -7.03
CA ASP A 350 -3.08 16.62 -7.00
C ASP A 350 -3.34 15.25 -7.64
N TYR A 351 -2.32 14.41 -7.74
CA TYR A 351 -2.46 13.06 -8.26
C TYR A 351 -3.15 12.17 -7.22
N ALA A 352 -4.24 11.52 -7.61
CA ALA A 352 -4.95 10.56 -6.77
C ALA A 352 -4.58 9.12 -7.15
N ILE A 353 -4.05 8.37 -6.20
CA ILE A 353 -3.81 6.93 -6.38
C ILE A 353 -5.14 6.20 -6.15
N SER A 354 -5.54 5.35 -7.09
CA SER A 354 -6.75 4.52 -6.92
C SER A 354 -6.64 3.64 -5.68
N THR A 355 -7.71 3.62 -4.88
CA THR A 355 -7.83 2.72 -3.72
C THR A 355 -8.11 1.28 -4.12
N SER A 356 -8.54 1.01 -5.36
CA SER A 356 -8.76 -0.35 -5.87
C SER A 356 -7.50 -0.99 -6.46
N LEU A 357 -6.48 -0.19 -6.82
CA LEU A 357 -5.30 -0.63 -7.56
C LEU A 357 -4.65 -1.90 -6.98
N THR A 358 -4.47 -1.93 -5.65
CA THR A 358 -3.86 -3.05 -4.95
C THR A 358 -4.71 -4.33 -5.05
N GLY A 359 -6.02 -4.20 -4.88
CA GLY A 359 -6.98 -5.31 -5.01
C GLY A 359 -7.01 -5.88 -6.42
N ASP A 360 -7.32 -5.02 -7.39
CA ASP A 360 -7.52 -5.41 -8.79
C ASP A 360 -6.25 -6.05 -9.39
N SER A 361 -5.08 -5.48 -9.08
CA SER A 361 -3.80 -5.99 -9.57
C SER A 361 -3.38 -7.28 -8.86
N GLY A 362 -3.69 -7.42 -7.56
CA GLY A 362 -3.46 -8.66 -6.83
C GLY A 362 -4.31 -9.82 -7.37
N GLU A 363 -5.59 -9.56 -7.65
CA GLU A 363 -6.49 -10.54 -8.27
C GLU A 363 -6.01 -10.94 -9.67
N ALA A 364 -5.64 -9.97 -10.51
CA ALA A 364 -5.13 -10.22 -11.86
C ALA A 364 -3.82 -11.04 -11.86
N PHE A 365 -2.93 -10.79 -10.91
CA PHE A 365 -1.72 -11.60 -10.70
C PHE A 365 -2.08 -13.04 -10.38
N LEU A 366 -2.91 -13.27 -9.37
CA LEU A 366 -3.33 -14.61 -8.97
C LEU A 366 -4.01 -15.35 -10.14
N ALA A 367 -4.88 -14.68 -10.90
CA ALA A 367 -5.54 -15.22 -12.08
C ALA A 367 -4.60 -15.67 -13.20
N THR A 368 -3.34 -15.22 -13.19
CA THR A 368 -2.32 -15.63 -14.17
C THR A 368 -1.55 -16.88 -13.73
N LEU A 369 -1.62 -17.26 -12.45
CA LEU A 369 -0.89 -18.39 -11.89
C LEU A 369 -1.64 -19.72 -12.09
N THR A 370 -0.88 -20.81 -12.21
CA THR A 370 -1.41 -22.17 -12.06
C THR A 370 -1.83 -22.43 -10.61
N ASP A 371 -2.62 -23.48 -10.36
CA ASP A 371 -3.04 -23.80 -8.99
C ASP A 371 -1.85 -24.06 -8.06
N THR A 372 -0.77 -24.69 -8.54
CA THR A 372 0.43 -24.93 -7.75
C THR A 372 1.15 -23.62 -7.42
N GLN A 373 1.31 -22.72 -8.39
CA GLN A 373 1.91 -21.40 -8.15
C GLN A 373 1.05 -20.55 -7.20
N ARG A 374 -0.27 -20.54 -7.41
CA ARG A 374 -1.24 -19.80 -6.60
C ARG A 374 -1.20 -20.25 -5.14
N ARG A 375 -1.08 -21.55 -4.89
CA ARG A 375 -0.97 -22.12 -3.53
C ARG A 375 0.22 -21.58 -2.74
N HIS A 376 1.35 -21.27 -3.39
CA HIS A 376 2.49 -20.64 -2.71
C HIS A 376 2.12 -19.26 -2.14
N VAL A 377 1.23 -18.51 -2.80
CA VAL A 377 0.81 -17.18 -2.38
C VAL A 377 -0.34 -17.27 -1.37
N THR A 378 -1.39 -18.03 -1.69
CA THR A 378 -2.58 -18.12 -0.81
C THR A 378 -2.27 -18.78 0.52
N GLY A 379 -1.33 -19.73 0.54
CA GLY A 379 -0.90 -20.38 1.79
C GLY A 379 -0.15 -19.47 2.76
N LEU A 380 0.28 -18.26 2.33
CA LEU A 380 0.94 -17.30 3.21
C LEU A 380 -0.02 -16.73 4.27
N ILE A 381 -1.31 -16.65 3.96
CA ILE A 381 -2.33 -16.10 4.86
C ILE A 381 -2.35 -16.84 6.20
N ASP A 382 -2.37 -18.16 6.15
CA ASP A 382 -2.38 -18.97 7.37
C ASP A 382 -1.03 -18.98 8.06
N GLN A 383 0.07 -18.89 7.31
CA GLN A 383 1.42 -18.88 7.87
C GLN A 383 1.70 -17.60 8.67
N GLN A 384 1.23 -16.44 8.22
CA GLN A 384 1.51 -15.16 8.89
C GLN A 384 0.48 -14.77 9.97
N ARG A 385 -0.67 -15.45 10.05
CA ARG A 385 -1.83 -15.00 10.84
C ARG A 385 -1.46 -14.68 12.29
N ARG A 386 -0.69 -15.56 12.92
CA ARG A 386 -0.22 -15.38 14.31
C ARG A 386 0.71 -14.18 14.48
N ASP A 387 1.59 -13.95 13.51
CA ASP A 387 2.55 -12.86 13.53
C ASP A 387 1.83 -11.52 13.37
N LEU A 388 0.85 -11.43 12.47
CA LEU A 388 -0.01 -10.25 12.31
C LEU A 388 -0.80 -9.93 13.58
N ASP A 389 -1.40 -10.94 14.23
CA ASP A 389 -2.13 -10.74 15.48
C ASP A 389 -1.22 -10.25 16.62
N GLU A 390 0.03 -10.71 16.67
CA GLU A 390 1.02 -10.22 17.62
C GLU A 390 1.47 -8.78 17.29
N ILE A 391 1.69 -8.47 16.01
CA ILE A 391 2.01 -7.11 15.55
C ILE A 391 0.94 -6.11 15.96
N VAL A 392 -0.35 -6.43 15.83
CA VAL A 392 -1.45 -5.55 16.26
C VAL A 392 -1.34 -5.24 17.75
N ARG A 393 -1.08 -6.26 18.58
CA ARG A 393 -0.91 -6.09 20.04
C ARG A 393 0.32 -5.25 20.37
N ILE A 394 1.45 -5.52 19.72
CA ILE A 394 2.71 -4.76 19.89
C ILE A 394 2.50 -3.30 19.52
N ARG A 395 1.86 -3.04 18.37
CA ARG A 395 1.61 -1.69 17.89
C ARG A 395 0.71 -0.91 18.83
N ARG A 396 -0.36 -1.53 19.36
CA ARG A 396 -1.21 -0.91 20.39
C ARG A 396 -0.42 -0.61 21.66
N ALA A 397 0.48 -1.50 22.07
CA ALA A 397 1.34 -1.31 23.24
C ALA A 397 2.34 -0.16 23.05
N ILE A 398 2.98 -0.06 21.88
CA ILE A 398 3.87 1.07 21.52
C ILE A 398 3.06 2.36 21.52
N ALA A 399 1.94 2.41 20.78
CA ALA A 399 1.11 3.61 20.69
C ALA A 399 0.61 4.09 22.06
N THR A 400 0.21 3.16 22.94
CA THR A 400 -0.19 3.47 24.32
C THR A 400 0.95 4.11 25.09
N GLU A 401 2.16 3.56 24.99
CA GLU A 401 3.35 4.10 25.67
C GLU A 401 3.72 5.48 25.14
N LEU A 402 3.67 5.70 23.82
CA LEU A 402 3.96 7.00 23.20
C LEU A 402 2.94 8.07 23.61
N ARG A 403 1.63 7.73 23.68
CA ARG A 403 0.55 8.67 24.07
C ARG A 403 0.71 9.24 25.48
N ARG A 404 1.56 8.66 26.34
CA ARG A 404 1.91 9.23 27.66
C ARG A 404 2.50 10.64 27.54
N PHE A 405 3.21 10.92 26.46
CA PHE A 405 3.69 12.28 26.20
C PHE A 405 2.56 13.28 25.94
N LEU A 406 1.36 12.87 25.53
CA LEU A 406 0.23 13.80 25.38
C LEU A 406 -0.29 14.28 26.74
N THR A 407 -0.20 13.46 27.79
CA THR A 407 -0.68 13.78 29.14
C THR A 407 0.39 14.40 30.05
N GLY A 408 1.62 14.55 29.54
CA GLY A 408 2.75 15.11 30.29
C GLY A 408 3.54 14.07 31.08
N GLU A 409 3.17 12.80 30.96
CA GLU A 409 3.94 11.69 31.50
C GLU A 409 5.18 11.40 30.64
N SER A 410 6.11 10.63 31.21
CA SER A 410 7.24 10.07 30.48
C SER A 410 6.89 8.68 29.97
N ALA A 411 7.18 8.42 28.70
CA ALA A 411 7.13 7.09 28.10
C ALA A 411 8.39 6.29 28.44
N ASP A 412 8.26 4.97 28.59
CA ASP A 412 9.39 4.06 28.75
C ASP A 412 10.07 3.78 27.40
N LYS A 413 11.25 4.38 27.20
CA LYS A 413 12.06 4.17 26.00
C LYS A 413 12.49 2.72 25.82
N GLY A 414 12.92 2.05 26.90
CA GLY A 414 13.38 0.66 26.83
C GLY A 414 12.27 -0.28 26.39
N LYS A 415 11.06 -0.07 26.90
CA LYS A 415 9.85 -0.79 26.48
C LYS A 415 9.52 -0.56 25.02
N VAL A 416 9.53 0.68 24.53
CA VAL A 416 9.27 0.98 23.10
C VAL A 416 10.30 0.27 22.22
N LEU A 417 11.60 0.37 22.54
CA LEU A 417 12.65 -0.28 21.74
C LEU A 417 12.54 -1.81 21.75
N ALA A 418 12.23 -2.43 22.89
CA ALA A 418 12.04 -3.87 22.99
C ALA A 418 10.83 -4.36 22.18
N LEU A 419 9.71 -3.62 22.25
CA LEU A 419 8.52 -3.91 21.45
C LEU A 419 8.78 -3.71 19.96
N SER A 420 9.49 -2.66 19.55
CA SER A 420 9.87 -2.45 18.16
C SER A 420 10.83 -3.53 17.65
N LYS A 421 11.77 -4.00 18.48
CA LYS A 421 12.61 -5.15 18.13
C LYS A 421 11.76 -6.38 17.80
N ARG A 422 10.80 -6.72 18.67
CA ARG A 422 9.89 -7.85 18.45
C ARG A 422 9.02 -7.66 17.21
N TYR A 423 8.53 -6.45 16.96
CA TYR A 423 7.86 -6.12 15.70
C TYR A 423 8.75 -6.47 14.50
N GLY A 424 10.01 -6.04 14.52
CA GLY A 424 10.95 -6.29 13.43
C GLY A 424 11.26 -7.77 13.20
N GLU A 425 11.31 -8.58 14.25
CA GLU A 425 11.43 -10.03 14.12
C GLU A 425 10.25 -10.63 13.34
N LEU A 426 9.02 -10.21 13.67
CA LEU A 426 7.80 -10.67 13.02
C LEU A 426 7.69 -10.17 11.57
N ASP A 427 8.03 -8.91 11.30
CA ASP A 427 8.09 -8.39 9.92
C ASP A 427 9.19 -9.09 9.10
N GLY A 428 10.31 -9.46 9.73
CA GLY A 428 11.37 -10.24 9.12
C GLY A 428 10.91 -11.66 8.78
N GLU A 429 10.16 -12.31 9.67
CA GLU A 429 9.56 -13.62 9.43
C GLU A 429 8.60 -13.61 8.24
N MET A 430 7.64 -12.66 8.22
CA MET A 430 6.74 -12.50 7.08
C MET A 430 7.49 -12.20 5.78
N SER A 431 8.51 -11.34 5.84
CA SER A 431 9.33 -10.99 4.67
C SER A 431 10.10 -12.20 4.12
N TYR A 432 10.65 -13.06 4.99
CA TYR A 432 11.27 -14.32 4.61
C TYR A 432 10.26 -15.24 3.89
N LEU A 433 9.05 -15.38 4.44
CA LEU A 433 7.99 -16.19 3.84
C LEU A 433 7.62 -15.68 2.43
N TYR A 434 7.47 -14.35 2.28
CA TYR A 434 7.13 -13.72 1.01
C TYR A 434 8.24 -13.90 -0.02
N ALA A 435 9.49 -13.61 0.34
CA ALA A 435 10.64 -13.77 -0.55
C ALA A 435 10.78 -15.22 -1.04
N THR A 436 10.55 -16.20 -0.15
CA THR A 436 10.59 -17.62 -0.48
C THR A 436 9.46 -18.04 -1.42
N ALA A 437 8.22 -17.62 -1.12
CA ALA A 437 7.05 -17.93 -1.94
C ALA A 437 7.17 -17.30 -3.34
N PHE A 438 7.57 -16.03 -3.43
CA PHE A 438 7.72 -15.35 -4.71
C PHE A 438 8.86 -15.94 -5.54
N ALA A 439 9.97 -16.36 -4.93
CA ALA A 439 11.02 -17.09 -5.63
C ALA A 439 10.52 -18.43 -6.20
N ASN A 440 9.73 -19.19 -5.44
CA ASN A 440 9.15 -20.46 -5.90
C ASN A 440 8.16 -20.27 -7.06
N VAL A 441 7.33 -19.21 -6.99
CA VAL A 441 6.48 -18.82 -8.13
C VAL A 441 7.35 -18.44 -9.34
N GLY A 442 8.30 -17.52 -9.16
CA GLY A 442 9.16 -17.00 -10.22
C GLY A 442 9.94 -18.07 -10.98
N LYS A 443 10.46 -19.08 -10.26
CA LYS A 443 11.18 -20.24 -10.82
C LYS A 443 10.32 -21.09 -11.76
N THR A 444 9.00 -21.10 -11.58
CA THR A 444 8.09 -21.97 -12.32
C THR A 444 7.22 -21.24 -13.34
N LEU A 445 7.34 -19.90 -13.46
CA LEU A 445 6.57 -19.12 -14.44
C LEU A 445 6.95 -19.49 -15.88
N THR A 446 5.94 -19.74 -16.71
CA THR A 446 6.13 -19.90 -18.16
C THR A 446 6.44 -18.57 -18.83
N ALA A 447 6.99 -18.60 -20.05
CA ALA A 447 7.24 -17.39 -20.83
C ALA A 447 5.96 -16.55 -21.04
N GLN A 448 4.84 -17.21 -21.32
CA GLN A 448 3.54 -16.54 -21.50
C GLN A 448 3.06 -15.86 -20.21
N GLN A 449 3.24 -16.52 -19.06
CA GLN A 449 2.91 -15.91 -17.76
C GLN A 449 3.79 -14.68 -17.51
N LYS A 450 5.11 -14.80 -17.70
CA LYS A 450 6.05 -13.67 -17.52
C LYS A 450 5.65 -12.46 -18.38
N GLU A 451 5.32 -12.68 -19.65
CA GLU A 451 4.89 -11.63 -20.56
C GLU A 451 3.56 -10.99 -20.13
N LYS A 452 2.58 -11.81 -19.69
CA LYS A 452 1.29 -11.31 -19.18
C LYS A 452 1.47 -10.48 -17.91
N LEU A 453 2.31 -10.94 -16.97
CA LEU A 453 2.60 -10.21 -15.74
C LEU A 453 3.34 -8.90 -16.02
N ALA A 454 4.34 -8.90 -16.91
CA ALA A 454 5.08 -7.70 -17.28
C ALA A 454 4.16 -6.61 -17.84
N ARG A 455 3.13 -6.98 -18.62
CA ARG A 455 2.11 -6.04 -19.14
C ARG A 455 1.23 -5.41 -18.05
N MET A 456 1.11 -6.03 -16.88
CA MET A 456 0.34 -5.45 -15.76
C MET A 456 1.11 -4.34 -15.04
N ARG A 457 2.45 -4.30 -15.18
CA ARG A 457 3.27 -3.24 -14.60
C ARG A 457 3.26 -2.04 -15.54
N THR A 458 2.65 -0.94 -15.11
CA THR A 458 2.83 0.34 -15.78
C THR A 458 4.13 0.99 -15.29
N SER A 459 5.14 1.03 -16.15
CA SER A 459 6.41 1.75 -15.90
C SER A 459 6.83 2.53 -17.12
N SER A 460 7.39 3.73 -16.93
CA SER A 460 8.03 4.51 -17.99
C SER A 460 9.54 4.27 -17.99
N PRO A 461 10.20 4.20 -19.16
CA PRO A 461 11.66 4.23 -19.23
C PRO A 461 12.30 5.46 -18.57
N SER A 462 11.52 6.55 -18.41
CA SER A 462 11.94 7.78 -17.73
C SER A 462 11.76 7.73 -16.21
N ASP A 463 11.20 6.64 -15.66
CA ASP A 463 10.99 6.53 -14.22
C ASP A 463 12.36 6.59 -13.52
N PRO A 464 12.47 7.35 -12.42
CA PRO A 464 13.71 7.43 -11.67
C PRO A 464 14.15 6.04 -11.21
N LYS A 465 15.46 5.81 -11.21
CA LYS A 465 16.02 4.54 -10.73
C LYS A 465 16.54 4.73 -9.31
N GLY A 466 16.20 3.78 -8.44
CA GLY A 466 16.60 3.78 -7.05
C GLY A 466 18.09 3.48 -6.83
N PRO A 467 18.54 3.39 -5.57
CA PRO A 467 17.71 3.30 -4.37
C PRO A 467 16.98 4.62 -4.02
N PHE A 468 15.85 4.52 -3.31
CA PHE A 468 15.03 5.66 -2.93
C PHE A 468 15.02 5.93 -1.42
N LEU A 469 15.00 7.22 -1.06
CA LEU A 469 14.59 7.74 0.25
C LEU A 469 13.47 8.74 0.02
N TYR A 470 12.33 8.59 0.70
CA TYR A 470 11.17 9.48 0.56
C TYR A 470 10.69 9.65 -0.88
N SER A 471 10.69 8.56 -1.63
CA SER A 471 10.38 8.55 -3.07
C SER A 471 11.40 9.31 -3.94
N THR A 472 12.51 9.83 -3.41
CA THR A 472 13.56 10.51 -4.19
C THR A 472 14.76 9.59 -4.35
N PRO A 473 15.37 9.47 -5.54
CA PRO A 473 16.61 8.73 -5.73
C PRO A 473 17.72 9.26 -4.85
N ILE A 474 18.44 8.34 -4.21
CA ILE A 474 19.67 8.64 -3.47
C ILE A 474 20.86 7.95 -4.14
N HIS A 475 22.07 8.40 -3.81
CA HIS A 475 23.27 7.68 -4.21
C HIS A 475 23.23 6.26 -3.62
N THR A 476 23.51 5.25 -4.44
CA THR A 476 23.59 3.86 -3.98
C THR A 476 24.77 3.70 -3.02
N PRO A 477 24.55 3.49 -1.71
CA PRO A 477 25.66 3.22 -0.82
C PRO A 477 26.28 1.86 -1.16
N LYS A 478 27.50 1.62 -0.68
CA LYS A 478 28.09 0.29 -0.74
C LYS A 478 27.23 -0.66 0.09
N ILE A 479 26.57 -1.61 -0.58
CA ILE A 479 25.83 -2.69 0.09
C ILE A 479 26.87 -3.72 0.52
N GLU A 480 26.95 -3.99 1.81
CA GLU A 480 27.84 -5.03 2.33
C GLU A 480 27.40 -6.43 1.86
N ASN A 481 28.30 -7.39 2.01
CA ASN A 481 28.05 -8.79 1.65
C ASN A 481 26.80 -9.31 2.40
N THR A 482 25.90 -9.96 1.66
CA THR A 482 24.62 -10.49 2.13
C THR A 482 24.63 -11.99 2.45
N ASP A 483 25.77 -12.68 2.33
CA ASP A 483 25.92 -14.14 2.50
C ASP A 483 25.44 -14.64 3.88
N PHE A 484 25.53 -13.79 4.90
CA PHE A 484 25.02 -14.11 6.24
C PHE A 484 23.49 -14.30 6.26
N LEU A 485 22.75 -13.64 5.36
CA LEU A 485 21.29 -13.82 5.17
C LEU A 485 20.96 -15.16 4.47
N PHE A 486 21.98 -15.90 4.06
CA PHE A 486 21.90 -17.19 3.39
C PHE A 486 22.52 -18.32 4.22
N GLY A 487 22.79 -18.06 5.50
CA GLY A 487 23.35 -19.04 6.45
C GLY A 487 24.84 -19.29 6.28
N VAL A 488 25.51 -18.57 5.37
CA VAL A 488 26.94 -18.71 5.13
C VAL A 488 27.68 -17.84 6.15
N ARG A 489 28.35 -18.51 7.10
CA ARG A 489 29.21 -17.87 8.09
C ARG A 489 30.59 -17.65 7.47
N ARG A 490 31.14 -16.45 7.65
CA ARG A 490 32.54 -16.15 7.30
C ARG A 490 33.51 -16.91 8.18
#